data_AF-A0A0B1ZTI5-F1
#
_entry.id   AF-A0A0B1ZTI5-F1
#
_cell.length_a   1.000
_cell.length_b   1.000
_cell.length_c   1.000
_cell.angle_alpha   90.00
_cell.angle_beta   90.00
_cell.angle_gamma   90.00
#
_symmetry.space_group_name_H-M   'P 1'
#
loop_
_entity.id
_entity.type
_entity.pdbx_description
1 polymer ?
#
loop_
_entity_poly.entity_id
_entity_poly.type
_entity_poly.pdbx_seq_one_letter_code
_entity_poly.pdbx_strand_id
1 'polypeptide(L)' 'MRFVIVVLAIHAIAMTVLMGVGVTAVLAAGLPGSKPILIAAATGFVLAVPVTWIVTRLILAKAARS' A
#
# COMPACT_ATOMS: atom_id res chain seq x y z
N MET A 1 -18.96 6.44 11.57
CA MET A 1 -18.17 7.51 10.90
C MET A 1 -16.66 7.41 11.18
N ARG A 2 -16.19 7.21 12.42
CA ARG A 2 -14.74 7.17 12.76
C ARG A 2 -13.92 6.07 12.04
N PHE A 3 -14.49 4.89 11.81
CA PHE A 3 -13.79 3.76 11.19
C PHE A 3 -13.47 4.00 9.70
N VAL A 4 -14.42 4.56 8.94
CA VAL A 4 -14.28 4.77 7.49
C VAL A 4 -13.18 5.79 7.17
N ILE A 5 -13.07 6.84 7.97
CA ILE A 5 -12.04 7.88 7.80
C ILE A 5 -10.64 7.28 7.95
N VAL A 6 -10.44 6.42 8.95
CA VAL A 6 -9.14 5.78 9.22
C VAL A 6 -8.77 4.80 8.10
N VAL A 7 -9.75 4.03 7.60
CA VAL A 7 -9.53 3.12 6.45
C VAL A 7 -9.08 3.89 5.22
N LEU A 8 -9.78 4.97 4.86
CA LEU A 8 -9.45 5.76 3.68
C LEU A 8 -8.09 6.45 3.80
N ALA A 9 -7.76 6.98 4.99
CA ALA A 9 -6.45 7.58 5.24
C ALA A 9 -5.31 6.56 5.12
N ILE A 10 -5.46 5.37 5.72
CA ILE A 10 -4.47 4.29 5.60
C ILE A 10 -4.35 3.80 4.16
N HIS A 11 -5.48 3.69 3.45
CA HIS A 11 -5.49 3.22 2.07
C HIS A 11 -4.71 4.13 1.12
N ALA A 12 -4.93 5.45 1.21
CA ALA A 12 -4.25 6.44 0.38
C ALA A 12 -2.72 6.39 0.57
N ILE A 13 -2.28 6.25 1.81
CA ILE A 13 -0.85 6.16 2.13
C ILE A 13 -0.29 4.80 1.70
N ALA A 14 -0.97 3.69 2.02
CA ALA A 14 -0.51 2.35 1.69
C ALA A 14 -0.37 2.14 0.18
N MET A 15 -1.32 2.64 -0.63
CA MET A 15 -1.22 2.58 -2.09
C MET A 15 0.03 3.26 -2.61
N THR A 16 0.24 4.52 -2.22
CA THR A 16 1.35 5.34 -2.73
C THR A 16 2.70 4.75 -2.31
N VAL A 17 2.80 4.28 -1.07
CA VAL A 17 4.03 3.64 -0.56
C VAL A 17 4.29 2.31 -1.28
N LEU A 18 3.30 1.43 -1.42
CA LEU A 18 3.49 0.12 -2.07
C LEU A 18 3.82 0.25 -3.57
N MET A 19 3.16 1.18 -4.28
CA MET A 19 3.54 1.52 -5.65
C MET A 19 4.97 2.06 -5.71
N GLY A 20 5.31 3.01 -4.84
CA GLY A 20 6.66 3.59 -4.76
C GLY A 20 7.73 2.52 -4.54
N VAL A 21 7.55 1.66 -3.53
CA VAL A 21 8.46 0.55 -3.22
C VAL A 21 8.61 -0.40 -4.41
N GLY A 22 7.50 -0.76 -5.08
CA GLY A 22 7.54 -1.61 -6.26
C GLY A 22 8.37 -0.99 -7.39
N VAL A 23 8.17 0.31 -7.66
CA VAL A 23 8.93 1.04 -8.68
C VAL A 23 10.41 1.14 -8.31
N THR A 24 10.73 1.47 -7.05
CA THR A 24 12.12 1.52 -6.56
C THR A 24 12.80 0.15 -6.66
N ALA A 25 12.10 -0.94 -6.35
CA ALA A 25 12.62 -2.29 -6.46
C ALA A 25 12.97 -2.67 -7.91
N VAL A 26 12.11 -2.32 -8.87
CA VAL A 26 12.37 -2.57 -10.30
C VAL A 26 13.56 -1.77 -10.83
N LEU A 27 13.66 -0.50 -10.42
CA LEU A 27 14.79 0.35 -10.79
C LEU A 27 16.10 -0.16 -10.15
N ALA A 28 16.06 -0.59 -8.89
CA ALA A 28 17.21 -1.17 -8.20
C ALA A 28 17.67 -2.51 -8.82
N ALA A 29 16.74 -3.29 -9.38
CA ALA A 29 17.05 -4.51 -10.10
C ALA A 29 17.69 -4.27 -11.48
N GLY A 30 17.83 -3.01 -11.93
CA GLY A 30 18.42 -2.68 -13.22
C GLY A 30 17.53 -3.08 -14.41
N LEU A 31 16.20 -3.10 -14.22
CA LEU A 31 15.23 -3.28 -15.31
C LEU A 31 14.65 -1.91 -15.74
N PRO A 32 15.39 -1.10 -16.53
CA PRO A 32 14.85 0.12 -17.08
C PRO A 32 13.82 -0.21 -18.17
N GLY A 33 12.66 0.44 -18.11
CA GLY A 33 11.62 0.32 -19.13
C GLY A 33 10.23 0.65 -18.61
N SER A 34 9.40 1.26 -19.47
CA SER A 34 8.04 1.69 -19.13
C SER A 34 7.14 0.52 -18.72
N LYS A 35 7.33 -0.65 -19.33
CA LYS A 35 6.55 -1.88 -19.04
C LYS A 35 6.87 -2.45 -17.65
N PRO A 36 8.13 -2.70 -17.26
CA PRO A 36 8.48 -3.18 -15.91
C PRO A 36 7.95 -2.28 -14.79
N ILE A 37 8.10 -0.97 -14.93
CA ILE A 37 7.64 0.04 -13.95
C ILE A 37 6.12 -0.04 -13.79
N LEU A 38 5.39 -0.14 -14.91
CA LEU A 38 3.93 -0.22 -14.90
C LEU A 38 3.43 -1.52 -14.23
N ILE A 39 4.10 -2.65 -14.47
CA ILE A 39 3.76 -3.93 -13.82
C ILE A 39 4.01 -3.85 -12.31
N ALA A 40 5.15 -3.30 -11.88
CA ALA A 40 5.44 -3.15 -10.46
C ALA A 40 4.46 -2.20 -9.76
N ALA A 41 4.11 -1.09 -10.41
CA ALA A 41 3.10 -0.17 -9.91
C ALA A 41 1.72 -0.85 -9.81
N ALA A 42 1.31 -1.60 -10.84
CA ALA A 42 0.06 -2.36 -10.82
C ALA A 42 0.05 -3.43 -9.71
N THR A 43 1.17 -4.13 -9.51
CA THR A 43 1.31 -5.12 -8.43
C THR A 43 1.21 -4.46 -7.05
N GLY A 44 1.87 -3.30 -6.86
CA GLY A 44 1.78 -2.51 -5.63
C GLY A 44 0.35 -2.03 -5.34
N PHE A 45 -0.39 -1.64 -6.38
CA PHE A 45 -1.80 -1.26 -6.27
C PHE A 45 -2.70 -2.42 -5.83
N VAL A 46 -2.52 -3.61 -6.43
CA VAL A 46 -3.28 -4.81 -6.06
C VAL A 46 -2.96 -5.24 -4.62
N LEU A 47 -1.70 -5.17 -4.21
CA LEU A 47 -1.26 -5.49 -2.85
C LEU A 47 -1.75 -4.48 -1.80
N ALA A 48 -2.02 -3.23 -2.19
CA ALA A 48 -2.50 -2.21 -1.26
C ALA A 48 -3.89 -2.53 -0.68
N VAL A 49 -4.73 -3.26 -1.42
CA VAL A 49 -6.08 -3.65 -0.98
C VAL A 49 -6.04 -4.57 0.25
N PRO A 50 -5.38 -5.76 0.22
CA PRO A 50 -5.30 -6.63 1.40
C PRO A 50 -4.47 -6.00 2.54
N VAL A 51 -3.43 -5.23 2.22
CA VAL A 51 -2.59 -4.57 3.24
C VAL A 51 -3.40 -3.56 4.05
N THR A 52 -4.24 -2.75 3.40
CA THR A 52 -5.09 -1.77 4.08
C THR A 52 -6.01 -2.46 5.09
N TRP A 53 -6.66 -3.57 4.70
CA TRP A 53 -7.56 -4.32 5.57
C TRP A 53 -6.87 -4.84 6.83
N ILE A 54 -5.67 -5.41 6.68
CA ILE A 54 -4.88 -5.94 7.78
C ILE A 54 -4.45 -4.80 8.73
N VAL A 55 -3.91 -3.71 8.18
CA VAL A 55 -3.39 -2.58 8.96
C VAL A 55 -4.52 -1.90 9.74
N THR A 56 -5.68 -1.66 9.14
CA THR A 56 -6.83 -1.08 9.86
C THR A 56 -7.26 -1.97 11.02
N ARG A 57 -7.35 -3.30 10.84
CA ARG A 57 -7.70 -4.23 11.92
C ARG A 57 -6.71 -4.17 13.07
N LEU A 58 -5.41 -4.08 12.77
CA LEU A 58 -4.36 -3.97 13.80
C LEU A 58 -4.46 -2.64 14.58
N ILE A 59 -4.67 -1.52 13.88
CA ILE A 59 -4.81 -0.20 14.50
C ILE A 59 -6.04 -0.18 15.42
N LEU A 60 -7.18 -0.70 14.96
CA LEU A 60 -8.40 -0.73 15.76
C LEU A 60 -8.26 -1.65 16.99
N ALA A 61 -7.63 -2.81 16.82
CA ALA A 61 -7.37 -3.75 17.92
C ALA A 61 -6.38 -3.20 18.97
N LYS A 62 -5.52 -2.26 18.59
CA LYS A 62 -4.60 -1.58 19.50
C LYS A 62 -5.26 -0.37 20.17
N ALA A 63 -6.06 0.39 19.44
CA ALA A 63 -6.84 1.51 19.96
C ALA A 63 -7.90 1.08 21.00
N ALA A 64 -8.42 -0.15 20.93
CA ALA A 64 -9.35 -0.69 21.92
C ALA A 64 -8.68 -1.14 23.24
N ARG A 65 -7.34 -1.09 23.31
CA ARG A 65 -6.54 -1.60 24.42
C ARG A 65 -5.80 -0.49 25.19
N SER A 66 -5.92 0.76 24.74
CA SER A 66 -5.43 1.99 25.38
C SER A 66 -6.61 2.82 25.84
#